data_AF-A0AAD4XWP6-F1
#
_entry.id   AF-A0AAD4XWP6-F1
#
_cell.length_a   1.000
_cell.length_b   1.000
_cell.length_c   1.000
_cell.angle_alpha   90.00
_cell.angle_beta   90.00
_cell.angle_gamma   90.00
#
_symmetry.space_group_name_H-M   'P 1'
#
loop_
_entity.id
_entity.type
_entity.pdbx_description
1 polymer ?
#
loop_
_entity_poly.entity_id
_entity_poly.type
_entity_poly.pdbx_seq_one_letter_code
_entity_poly.pdbx_strand_id
1 'polypeptide(L)' 'MTHVQTMGTGHTVQAQNYDPEGEYVAYWLPEFRKLPKDKRNFPHEKSYIKQIVPLKFSKPDHGHSHTKPTPRRK' A
#
# COMPACT_ATOMS: atom_id res chain seq x y z
N MET A 1 -8.31 15.43 25.49
CA MET A 1 -8.81 15.36 24.08
C MET A 1 -7.59 15.26 23.18
N THR A 2 -7.18 14.04 22.83
CA THR A 2 -6.07 13.80 21.90
C THR A 2 -6.57 14.01 20.48
N HIS A 3 -5.92 14.92 19.76
CA HIS A 3 -6.16 15.18 18.35
C HIS A 3 -5.73 13.95 17.55
N VAL A 4 -6.69 13.17 17.06
CA VAL A 4 -6.43 12.04 16.16
C VAL A 4 -6.23 12.63 14.77
N GLN A 5 -4.98 12.69 14.33
CA GLN A 5 -4.61 13.24 13.04
C GLN A 5 -5.07 12.30 11.91
N THR A 6 -6.09 12.79 11.22
CA THR A 6 -6.55 12.61 9.83
C THR A 6 -5.87 11.57 8.93
N MET A 7 -6.70 10.61 8.48
CA MET A 7 -6.84 10.02 7.12
C MET A 7 -5.59 9.98 6.20
N GLY A 8 -5.04 8.78 5.99
CA GLY A 8 -4.12 8.50 4.89
C GLY A 8 -3.71 7.01 4.82
N THR A 9 -4.09 6.36 3.72
CA THR A 9 -3.47 5.19 3.04
C THR A 9 -3.45 3.80 3.73
N GLY A 10 -3.78 2.77 2.93
CA GLY A 10 -4.09 1.40 3.32
C GLY A 10 -2.90 0.55 3.75
N HIS A 11 -2.24 0.94 4.84
CA HIS A 11 -0.98 0.35 5.28
C HIS A 11 -1.15 -0.46 6.57
N THR A 12 -0.27 -1.43 6.81
CA THR A 12 -0.18 -2.11 8.11
C THR A 12 0.21 -1.08 9.17
N VAL A 13 -0.40 -1.17 10.36
CA VAL A 13 -0.09 -0.29 11.51
C VAL A 13 1.40 -0.31 11.87
N GLN A 14 2.09 -1.41 11.60
CA GLN A 14 3.52 -1.53 11.86
C GLN A 14 4.36 -0.60 10.96
N ALA A 15 4.12 -0.59 9.65
CA ALA A 15 4.87 0.26 8.73
C ALA A 15 4.65 1.74 9.04
N GLN A 16 3.41 2.14 9.36
CA GLN A 16 3.10 3.52 9.71
C GLN A 16 3.78 3.96 11.02
N ASN A 17 3.84 3.08 12.02
CA ASN A 17 4.36 3.44 13.35
C ASN A 17 5.89 3.41 13.42
N TYR A 18 6.54 2.51 12.68
CA TYR A 18 7.97 2.24 12.86
C TYR A 18 8.83 2.59 11.64
N ASP A 19 8.25 2.74 10.45
CA ASP A 19 8.98 3.16 9.25
C ASP A 19 8.09 4.04 8.33
N PRO A 20 7.54 5.18 8.81
CA PRO A 20 6.55 5.96 8.05
C PRO A 20 7.07 6.47 6.71
N GLU A 21 8.38 6.64 6.56
CA GLU A 21 9.04 7.10 5.33
C GLU A 21 9.62 5.97 4.47
N GLY A 22 9.57 4.73 4.95
CA GLY A 22 10.16 3.58 4.28
C GLY A 22 11.69 3.64 4.17
N GLU A 23 12.37 4.33 5.08
CA GLU A 23 13.84 4.48 5.06
C GLU A 23 14.52 3.16 5.44
N TYR A 24 13.95 2.41 6.39
CA TYR A 24 14.50 1.11 6.76
C TYR A 24 14.42 0.13 5.59
N VAL A 25 13.26 0.04 4.92
CA VAL A 25 13.11 -0.83 3.74
C VAL A 25 13.98 -0.38 2.56
N ALA A 26 14.14 0.93 2.32
CA ALA A 26 14.97 1.45 1.23
C ALA A 26 16.49 1.37 1.50
N TYR A 27 16.89 1.25 2.77
CA TYR A 27 18.25 0.92 3.12
C TYR A 27 18.61 -0.50 2.62
N TRP A 28 17.74 -1.47 2.90
CA TRP A 28 17.93 -2.90 2.58
C TRP A 28 17.59 -3.27 1.13
N LEU A 29 16.63 -2.57 0.51
CA LEU A 29 16.22 -2.75 -0.89
C LEU A 29 16.58 -1.48 -1.68
N PRO A 30 17.79 -1.39 -2.26
CA PRO A 30 18.27 -0.17 -2.90
C PRO A 30 17.38 0.34 -4.05
N GLU A 31 16.66 -0.56 -4.72
CA GLU A 31 15.66 -0.21 -5.75
C GLU A 31 14.53 0.68 -5.21
N PHE A 32 14.23 0.61 -3.91
CA PHE A 32 13.17 1.42 -3.28
C PHE A 32 13.59 2.86 -3.02
N ARG A 33 14.89 3.17 -3.07
CA ARG A 33 15.37 4.57 -2.95
C ARG A 33 14.84 5.46 -4.07
N LYS A 34 14.54 4.86 -5.24
CA LYS A 34 13.95 5.54 -6.40
C LYS A 34 12.44 5.74 -6.28
N LEU A 35 11.79 5.07 -5.32
CA LEU A 35 10.36 5.21 -5.08
C LEU A 35 10.09 6.42 -4.17
N PRO A 36 8.95 7.11 -4.38
CA PRO A 36 8.43 8.07 -3.41
C PRO A 36 8.29 7.43 -2.01
N LYS A 37 8.58 8.20 -0.95
CA LYS A 37 8.59 7.72 0.44
C LYS A 37 7.29 6.99 0.83
N ASP A 38 6.15 7.57 0.45
CA ASP A 38 4.81 7.03 0.68
C ASP A 38 4.55 5.68 0.00
N LYS A 39 5.37 5.29 -0.99
CA LYS A 39 5.21 4.05 -1.76
C LYS A 39 6.22 2.96 -1.41
N ARG A 40 7.21 3.24 -0.56
CA ARG A 40 8.28 2.28 -0.24
C ARG A 40 7.78 1.09 0.57
N ASN A 41 6.86 1.31 1.50
CA ASN A 41 6.28 0.23 2.31
C ASN A 41 5.24 -0.60 1.56
N PHE A 42 4.57 0.02 0.59
CA PHE A 42 3.52 -0.60 -0.23
C PHE A 42 3.76 -0.26 -1.70
N PRO A 43 4.80 -0.86 -2.30
CA PRO A 43 5.09 -0.63 -3.71
C PRO A 43 3.93 -1.17 -4.56
N HIS A 44 3.48 -0.40 -5.55
CA HIS A 44 2.47 -0.87 -6.51
C HIS A 44 3.00 -2.08 -7.30
N GLU A 45 2.07 -2.84 -7.91
CA GLU A 45 2.35 -4.13 -8.57
C GLU A 45 3.48 -4.12 -9.61
N LYS A 46 3.81 -2.97 -10.21
CA LYS A 46 4.87 -2.84 -11.22
C LYS A 46 6.21 -2.36 -10.65
N SER A 47 6.25 -1.89 -9.40
CA SER A 47 7.48 -1.34 -8.78
C SER A 47 8.27 -2.37 -7.97
N TYR A 48 7.66 -3.51 -7.61
CA TYR A 48 8.35 -4.59 -6.91
C TYR A 48 7.70 -5.95 -7.20
N ILE A 49 8.28 -7.01 -6.63
CA ILE A 49 7.78 -8.38 -6.73
C ILE A 49 6.32 -8.44 -6.26
N LYS A 50 5.49 -9.20 -7.00
CA LYS A 50 4.08 -9.42 -6.67
C LYS A 50 3.97 -10.13 -5.31
N GLN A 51 3.02 -9.69 -4.49
CA GLN A 51 2.71 -10.33 -3.22
C GLN A 51 2.42 -11.83 -3.42
N ILE A 52 3.22 -12.68 -2.76
CA ILE A 52 3.12 -14.15 -2.88
C ILE A 52 1.91 -14.67 -2.11
N VAL A 53 1.63 -14.10 -0.94
CA VAL A 53 0.53 -14.50 -0.05
C VAL A 53 -0.19 -13.24 0.46
N PRO A 54 -1.53 -13.18 0.39
CA PRO A 54 -2.30 -12.04 0.88
C PRO A 54 -2.14 -11.85 2.40
N LEU A 55 -2.25 -10.60 2.86
CA LEU A 55 -2.30 -10.30 4.29
C LEU A 55 -3.62 -10.84 4.86
N LYS A 56 -3.56 -11.47 6.04
CA LYS A 56 -4.75 -11.99 6.75
C LYS A 56 -5.73 -10.88 7.12
N PHE A 57 -5.20 -9.73 7.53
CA PHE A 57 -5.97 -8.55 7.94
C PHE A 57 -5.43 -7.33 7.21
N SER A 58 -5.76 -7.19 5.92
CA SER A 58 -5.56 -5.94 5.19
C SER A 58 -6.78 -5.06 5.34
N LYS A 59 -6.59 -3.75 5.57
CA LYS A 59 -7.67 -2.80 5.24
C LYS A 59 -7.82 -2.78 3.72
N PRO A 60 -9.05 -2.73 3.18
CA PRO A 60 -9.25 -2.73 1.74
C PRO A 60 -8.78 -1.39 1.20
N ASP A 61 -7.55 -1.34 0.71
CA ASP A 61 -7.27 -0.41 -0.38
C ASP A 61 -8.11 -0.89 -1.56
N HIS A 62 -8.87 0.01 -2.18
CA HIS A 62 -9.82 -0.32 -3.23
C HIS A 62 -9.04 -0.82 -4.45
N GLY A 63 -8.72 -2.11 -4.44
CA GLY A 63 -8.25 -2.83 -5.61
C GLY A 63 -9.25 -2.60 -6.72
N HIS A 64 -8.76 -2.07 -7.82
CA HIS A 64 -9.45 -1.93 -9.08
C HIS A 64 -10.39 -3.11 -9.36
N SER A 65 -11.67 -2.94 -9.07
CA SER A 65 -12.72 -3.72 -9.69
C SER A 65 -12.83 -3.27 -11.14
N HIS A 66 -11.92 -3.73 -12.00
CA HIS A 66 -12.21 -3.84 -13.42
C HIS A 66 -13.17 -5.01 -13.66
N THR A 67 -14.33 -4.99 -13.00
CA THR A 67 -15.53 -5.61 -13.54
C THR A 67 -16.27 -4.51 -14.27
N LYS A 68 -16.02 -4.37 -15.57
CA LYS A 68 -16.90 -3.59 -16.44
C LYS A 68 -18.31 -4.13 -16.23
N PRO A 69 -19.32 -3.31 -15.89
CA PRO A 69 -20.68 -3.79 -15.85
C PRO A 69 -21.08 -4.16 -17.28
N THR A 70 -21.31 -5.46 -17.53
CA THR A 70 -21.96 -5.92 -18.75
C THR A 70 -23.36 -5.32 -18.78
N PRO A 71 -23.77 -4.60 -19.85
CA PRO A 71 -25.11 -4.08 -19.93
C PRO A 71 -26.07 -5.25 -20.17
N ARG A 72 -26.93 -5.50 -19.18
CA ARG A 72 -28.05 -6.44 -19.30
C ARG A 72 -29.04 -5.85 -20.32
N ARG A 73 -29.09 -6.42 -21.52
CA ARG A 73 -30.08 -6.04 -22.56
C ARG A 73 -31.49 -6.35 -22.03
N LYS A 74 -32.39 -5.37 -22.15
CA LYS A 74 -33.85 -5.55 -22.06
C LYS A 74 -34.36 -6.20 -23.35
#